data_AF-A0A956JEC9-F1
#
_entry.id   AF-A0A956JEC9-F1
#
_cell.length_a   1.000
_cell.length_b   1.000
_cell.length_c   1.000
_cell.angle_alpha   90.00
_cell.angle_beta   90.00
_cell.angle_gamma   90.00
#
_symmetry.space_group_name_H-M   'P 1'
#
loop_
_entity.id
_entity.type
_entity.pdbx_description
1 polymer ?
#
loop_
_entity_poly.entity_id
_entity_poly.type
_entity_poly.pdbx_seq_one_letter_code
_entity_poly.pdbx_strand_id
1 'polypeptide(L)'
;MSTKRERDAELVRKTMRDDLKVHVRIKDQGNDPTEEQREALAEALPDLVAFGEHVFHGVRIVLDWDHQIPSQYMLMRIIGCYDAHELERVDAMLEDRDEEIEEVNLYPEFDVPDYGDIDGNENYVALMRPGSLAIEDFRFMSNWRKQVRPVVADLAVDTVKKSPSYAKVASRRSGDGLGGPVVIGWAPPCLANTDTWAVEIWLLTEFDGHQGKARVFMVDLQRKEVTREFDTDVQLA
;
A
#
# COMPACT_ATOMS: atom_id res chain seq x y z
N MET A 1 -22.51 -15.06 10.35
CA MET A 1 -21.74 -15.17 9.09
C MET A 1 -20.78 -14.01 9.10
N SER A 2 -19.47 -14.26 8.96
CA SER A 2 -18.47 -13.19 8.95
C SER A 2 -18.60 -12.37 7.67
N THR A 3 -18.45 -11.04 7.76
CA THR A 3 -18.48 -10.17 6.57
C THR A 3 -17.27 -10.41 5.69
N LYS A 4 -17.33 -10.08 4.38
CA LYS A 4 -16.17 -10.16 3.48
C LYS A 4 -14.93 -9.47 4.09
N ARG A 5 -15.12 -8.28 4.66
CA ARG A 5 -14.07 -7.49 5.29
C ARG A 5 -13.42 -8.21 6.47
N GLU A 6 -14.23 -8.75 7.38
CA GLU A 6 -13.72 -9.51 8.52
C GLU A 6 -12.93 -10.75 8.06
N ARG A 7 -13.44 -11.47 7.05
CA ARG A 7 -12.75 -12.63 6.48
C ARG A 7 -11.40 -12.26 5.88
N ASP A 8 -11.36 -11.24 5.01
CA ASP A 8 -10.13 -10.80 4.34
C ASP A 8 -9.11 -10.27 5.37
N ALA A 9 -9.56 -9.45 6.33
CA ALA A 9 -8.70 -8.93 7.38
C ALA A 9 -8.15 -10.06 8.29
N GLU A 10 -8.98 -11.02 8.68
CA GLU A 10 -8.53 -12.15 9.49
C GLU A 10 -7.55 -13.05 8.74
N LEU A 11 -7.72 -13.24 7.43
CA LEU A 11 -6.76 -13.99 6.62
C LEU A 11 -5.38 -13.31 6.64
N VAL A 12 -5.32 -11.99 6.44
CA VAL A 12 -4.07 -11.23 6.50
C VAL A 12 -3.41 -11.33 7.88
N ARG A 13 -4.19 -11.15 8.95
CA ARG A 13 -3.69 -11.25 10.33
C ARG A 13 -3.17 -12.66 10.65
N LYS A 14 -3.89 -13.68 10.20
CA LYS A 14 -3.45 -15.07 10.35
C LYS A 14 -2.14 -15.31 9.62
N THR A 15 -2.01 -14.87 8.38
CA THR A 15 -0.74 -15.00 7.61
C THR A 15 0.40 -14.24 8.30
N MET A 16 0.16 -13.08 8.91
CA MET A 16 1.18 -12.35 9.68
C MET A 16 1.72 -13.16 10.87
N ARG A 17 0.84 -13.90 11.56
CA ARG A 17 1.23 -14.72 12.71
C ARG A 17 1.94 -15.99 12.28
N ASP A 18 1.31 -16.72 11.37
CA ASP A 18 1.65 -18.11 11.09
C ASP A 18 2.73 -18.23 10.01
N ASP A 19 2.70 -17.34 9.00
CA ASP A 19 3.42 -17.51 7.73
C ASP A 19 4.26 -16.29 7.32
N LEU A 20 4.61 -15.40 8.26
CA LEU A 20 5.48 -14.26 7.97
C LEU A 20 6.86 -14.74 7.50
N LYS A 21 7.19 -14.44 6.24
CA LYS A 21 8.53 -14.60 5.70
C LYS A 21 9.39 -13.40 6.07
N VAL A 22 10.64 -13.63 6.44
CA VAL A 22 11.58 -12.57 6.82
C VAL A 22 12.84 -12.69 5.98
N HIS A 23 13.22 -11.60 5.33
CA HIS A 23 14.40 -11.52 4.48
C HIS A 23 15.68 -11.79 5.27
N VAL A 24 16.66 -12.47 4.67
CA VAL A 24 17.87 -12.93 5.37
C VAL A 24 18.66 -11.79 6.02
N ARG A 25 18.78 -10.65 5.33
CA ARG A 25 19.46 -9.46 5.89
C ARG A 25 18.77 -8.84 7.09
N ILE A 26 17.44 -8.99 7.21
CA ILE A 26 16.72 -8.55 8.41
C ILE A 26 17.03 -9.49 9.58
N LYS A 27 17.09 -10.80 9.32
CA LYS A 27 17.47 -11.82 10.31
C LYS A 27 18.92 -11.65 10.79
N ASP A 28 19.86 -11.44 9.87
CA ASP A 28 21.29 -11.26 10.18
C ASP A 28 21.53 -10.06 11.12
N GLN A 29 20.67 -9.03 11.03
CA GLN A 29 20.71 -7.84 11.86
C GLN A 29 19.96 -7.99 13.20
N GLY A 30 19.46 -9.19 13.51
CA GLY A 30 18.72 -9.47 14.74
C GLY A 30 17.32 -8.88 14.80
N ASN A 31 16.72 -8.57 13.64
CA ASN A 31 15.39 -7.97 13.53
C ASN A 31 14.31 -8.99 13.11
N ASP A 32 14.56 -10.29 13.25
CA ASP A 32 13.53 -11.33 13.06
C ASP A 32 12.46 -11.22 14.16
N PRO A 33 11.18 -10.95 13.83
CA PRO A 33 10.15 -10.76 14.83
C PRO A 33 9.85 -12.04 15.62
N THR A 34 9.81 -11.92 16.95
CA THR A 34 9.30 -12.98 17.84
C THR A 34 7.81 -13.24 17.62
N GLU A 35 7.30 -14.37 18.13
CA GLU A 35 5.87 -14.69 18.07
C GLU A 35 4.98 -13.58 18.66
N GLU A 36 5.35 -13.04 19.82
CA GLU A 36 4.66 -11.90 20.44
C GLU A 36 4.69 -10.65 19.56
N GLN A 37 5.82 -10.39 18.88
CA GLN A 37 5.93 -9.27 17.95
C GLN A 37 5.07 -9.49 16.71
N ARG A 38 4.98 -10.72 16.17
CA ARG A 38 4.12 -11.06 15.04
C ARG A 38 2.64 -10.86 15.39
N GLU A 39 2.21 -11.24 16.58
CA GLU A 39 0.85 -10.96 17.06
C GLU A 39 0.58 -9.45 17.12
N ALA A 40 1.49 -8.69 17.73
CA ALA A 40 1.36 -7.23 17.81
C ALA A 40 1.34 -6.56 16.43
N LEU A 41 2.12 -7.08 15.45
CA LEU A 41 2.08 -6.62 14.06
C LEU A 41 0.74 -6.96 13.39
N ALA A 42 0.20 -8.16 13.62
CA ALA A 42 -1.10 -8.55 13.10
C ALA A 42 -2.23 -7.65 13.64
N GLU A 43 -2.15 -7.28 14.92
CA GLU A 43 -3.09 -6.33 15.53
C GLU A 43 -2.92 -4.89 15.01
N ALA A 44 -1.67 -4.46 14.77
CA ALA A 44 -1.37 -3.13 14.26
C ALA A 44 -1.74 -2.93 12.78
N LEU A 45 -1.83 -4.03 12.01
CA LEU A 45 -2.22 -3.96 10.60
C LEU A 45 -3.66 -3.46 10.45
N PRO A 46 -3.90 -2.50 9.53
CA PRO A 46 -5.25 -2.08 9.23
C PRO A 46 -6.04 -3.23 8.60
N ASP A 47 -7.37 -3.21 8.76
CA ASP A 47 -8.24 -4.15 8.04
C ASP A 47 -8.06 -3.99 6.52
N LEU A 48 -7.54 -5.01 5.87
CA LEU A 48 -7.46 -5.08 4.41
C LEU A 48 -8.68 -5.80 3.87
N VAL A 49 -9.15 -5.32 2.71
CA VAL A 49 -10.36 -5.83 2.04
C VAL A 49 -10.10 -5.89 0.56
N ALA A 50 -10.32 -7.06 -0.05
CA ALA A 50 -10.12 -7.24 -1.48
C ALA A 50 -10.99 -6.27 -2.30
N PHE A 51 -10.50 -5.85 -3.45
CA PHE A 51 -11.15 -4.92 -4.35
C PHE A 51 -12.47 -5.45 -4.91
N GLY A 52 -13.46 -4.57 -5.04
CA GLY A 52 -14.74 -4.87 -5.70
C GLY A 52 -15.45 -6.10 -5.13
N GLU A 53 -15.74 -7.06 -6.00
CA GLU A 53 -16.42 -8.33 -5.66
C GLU A 53 -15.45 -9.48 -5.35
N HIS A 54 -14.14 -9.24 -5.40
CA HIS A 54 -13.14 -10.27 -5.10
C HIS A 54 -13.13 -10.63 -3.61
N VAL A 55 -12.49 -11.74 -3.26
CA VAL A 55 -12.13 -12.09 -1.88
C VAL A 55 -10.71 -12.59 -1.92
N PHE A 56 -9.95 -12.43 -0.85
CA PHE A 56 -8.64 -13.08 -0.81
C PHE A 56 -8.82 -14.59 -0.72
N HIS A 57 -8.24 -15.29 -1.70
CA HIS A 57 -8.03 -16.73 -1.64
C HIS A 57 -6.85 -17.06 -0.74
N GLY A 58 -5.75 -16.30 -0.91
CA GLY A 58 -4.54 -16.42 -0.11
C GLY A 58 -3.79 -15.09 -0.03
N VAL A 59 -2.91 -15.00 0.97
CA VAL A 59 -2.04 -13.85 1.19
C VAL A 59 -0.63 -14.36 1.47
N ARG A 60 0.38 -13.64 0.99
CA ARG A 60 1.78 -13.80 1.42
C ARG A 60 2.27 -12.50 2.02
N ILE A 61 3.06 -12.62 3.08
CA ILE A 61 3.65 -11.47 3.76
C ILE A 61 5.14 -11.68 3.90
N VAL A 62 5.90 -10.69 3.45
CA VAL A 62 7.37 -10.68 3.53
C VAL A 62 7.82 -9.43 4.27
N LEU A 63 8.61 -9.59 5.33
CA LEU A 63 9.38 -8.52 5.95
C LEU A 63 10.72 -8.41 5.21
N ASP A 64 10.78 -7.43 4.31
CA ASP A 64 11.85 -7.20 3.38
C ASP A 64 12.80 -6.08 3.83
N TRP A 65 13.93 -5.94 3.17
CA TRP A 65 14.99 -5.01 3.54
C TRP A 65 15.13 -3.83 2.59
N ASP A 66 15.82 -2.79 3.04
CA ASP A 66 15.98 -1.51 2.34
C ASP A 66 17.33 -1.38 1.58
N HIS A 67 18.06 -2.48 1.43
CA HIS A 67 19.43 -2.53 0.90
C HIS A 67 20.45 -1.66 1.65
N GLN A 68 20.21 -1.38 2.94
CA GLN A 68 21.16 -0.65 3.79
C GLN A 68 21.67 -1.51 4.94
N ILE A 69 22.92 -1.28 5.33
CA ILE A 69 23.55 -1.93 6.48
C ILE A 69 24.20 -0.85 7.37
N PRO A 70 23.70 -0.64 8.61
CA PRO A 70 22.48 -1.22 9.15
C PRO A 70 21.24 -0.68 8.42
N SER A 71 20.19 -1.51 8.33
CA SER A 71 18.91 -1.10 7.75
C SER A 71 18.36 0.12 8.46
N GLN A 72 17.85 1.07 7.71
CA GLN A 72 17.13 2.23 8.23
C GLN A 72 15.63 1.96 8.29
N TYR A 73 15.15 1.10 7.40
CA TYR A 73 13.76 0.68 7.30
C TYR A 73 13.63 -0.82 7.05
N MET A 74 12.48 -1.37 7.45
CA MET A 74 11.99 -2.68 7.06
C MET A 74 10.71 -2.47 6.25
N LEU A 75 10.59 -3.21 5.15
CA LEU A 75 9.48 -3.11 4.20
C LEU A 75 8.60 -4.34 4.34
N MET A 76 7.45 -4.20 4.98
CA MET A 76 6.47 -5.29 5.05
C MET A 76 5.61 -5.30 3.79
N ARG A 77 5.87 -6.26 2.91
CA ARG A 77 5.13 -6.47 1.66
C ARG A 77 3.99 -7.44 1.91
N ILE A 78 2.78 -7.05 1.57
CA ILE A 78 1.57 -7.88 1.68
C ILE A 78 1.04 -8.10 0.27
N ILE A 79 1.01 -9.37 -0.14
CA ILE A 79 0.67 -9.81 -1.49
C ILE A 79 -0.64 -10.61 -1.41
N GLY A 80 -1.74 -9.99 -1.84
CA GLY A 80 -3.07 -10.58 -1.88
C GLY A 80 -3.35 -11.27 -3.23
N CYS A 81 -3.87 -12.50 -3.17
CA CYS A 81 -4.24 -13.31 -4.33
C CYS A 81 -5.73 -13.65 -4.27
N TYR A 82 -6.44 -13.50 -5.38
CA TYR A 82 -7.89 -13.74 -5.46
C TYR A 82 -8.26 -15.18 -5.78
N ASP A 83 -7.32 -15.97 -6.29
CA ASP A 83 -7.51 -17.38 -6.61
C ASP A 83 -6.24 -18.22 -6.34
N ALA A 84 -6.40 -19.54 -6.46
CA ALA A 84 -5.34 -20.51 -6.18
C ALA A 84 -4.20 -20.45 -7.21
N HIS A 85 -4.52 -20.15 -8.47
CA HIS A 85 -3.51 -20.09 -9.54
C HIS A 85 -2.55 -18.93 -9.30
N GLU A 86 -3.08 -17.77 -8.96
CA GLU A 86 -2.24 -16.63 -8.61
C GLU A 86 -1.41 -16.88 -7.35
N LEU A 87 -1.99 -17.55 -6.36
CA LEU A 87 -1.25 -17.91 -5.14
C LEU A 87 -0.08 -18.85 -5.44
N GLU A 88 -0.31 -19.90 -6.23
CA GLU A 88 0.74 -20.83 -6.68
C GLU A 88 1.83 -20.10 -7.48
N ARG A 89 1.45 -19.12 -8.31
CA ARG A 89 2.40 -18.28 -9.06
C ARG A 89 3.27 -17.43 -8.12
N VAL A 90 2.66 -16.78 -7.12
CA VAL A 90 3.39 -15.97 -6.14
C VAL A 90 4.31 -16.85 -5.30
N ASP A 91 3.87 -18.05 -4.91
CA ASP A 91 4.70 -19.01 -4.17
C ASP A 91 5.94 -19.40 -4.98
N ALA A 92 5.78 -19.76 -6.25
CA ALA A 92 6.90 -20.09 -7.13
C ALA A 92 7.88 -18.91 -7.27
N MET A 93 7.39 -17.68 -7.41
CA MET A 93 8.26 -16.50 -7.48
C MET A 93 9.04 -16.24 -6.17
N LEU A 94 8.43 -16.53 -5.02
CA LEU A 94 9.09 -16.40 -3.72
C LEU A 94 10.17 -17.47 -3.54
N GLU A 95 9.89 -18.70 -3.98
CA GLU A 95 10.84 -19.82 -3.97
C GLU A 95 12.02 -19.54 -4.91
N ASP A 96 11.77 -19.12 -6.15
CA ASP A 96 12.83 -18.73 -7.11
C ASP A 96 13.72 -17.62 -6.53
N ARG A 97 13.12 -16.62 -5.86
CA ARG A 97 13.86 -15.52 -5.22
C ARG A 97 14.68 -16.00 -4.01
N ASP A 98 14.19 -16.99 -3.27
CA ASP A 98 14.97 -17.60 -2.18
C ASP A 98 16.23 -18.29 -2.70
N GLU A 99 16.09 -19.06 -3.79
CA GLU A 99 17.22 -19.72 -4.44
C GLU A 99 18.25 -18.70 -4.94
N GLU A 100 17.79 -17.62 -5.60
CA GLU A 100 18.65 -16.51 -6.03
C GLU A 100 19.41 -15.89 -4.85
N ILE A 101 18.72 -15.60 -3.74
CA ILE A 101 19.33 -15.03 -2.54
C ILE A 101 20.36 -16.00 -1.94
N GLU A 102 20.03 -17.29 -1.83
CA GLU A 102 20.92 -18.30 -1.25
C GLU A 102 22.23 -18.43 -2.03
N GLU A 103 22.17 -18.39 -3.36
CA GLU A 103 23.36 -18.47 -4.23
C GLU A 103 24.35 -17.32 -4.00
N VAL A 104 23.85 -16.11 -3.71
CA VAL A 104 24.69 -14.91 -3.54
C VAL A 104 24.92 -14.52 -2.08
N ASN A 105 24.24 -15.17 -1.13
CA ASN A 105 24.35 -14.87 0.30
C ASN A 105 25.63 -15.47 0.93
N LEU A 106 26.79 -15.02 0.44
CA LEU A 106 28.09 -15.50 0.91
C LEU A 106 28.57 -14.76 2.16
N TYR A 107 28.23 -13.47 2.27
CA TYR A 107 28.68 -12.60 3.37
C TYR A 107 27.56 -11.63 3.78
N PRO A 108 27.29 -11.45 5.09
CA PRO A 108 26.22 -10.58 5.59
C PRO A 108 26.34 -9.11 5.17
N GLU A 109 27.56 -8.62 4.91
CA GLU A 109 27.84 -7.25 4.49
C GLU A 109 27.52 -6.96 3.02
N PHE A 110 27.23 -7.99 2.21
CA PHE A 110 26.97 -7.81 0.79
C PHE A 110 25.50 -7.79 0.44
N ASP A 111 25.22 -7.02 -0.61
CA ASP A 111 23.90 -6.86 -1.18
C ASP A 111 23.38 -8.18 -1.77
N VAL A 112 22.09 -8.41 -1.59
CA VAL A 112 21.35 -9.56 -2.13
C VAL A 112 20.00 -9.09 -2.64
N PRO A 113 19.39 -9.79 -3.61
CA PRO A 113 18.06 -9.44 -4.11
C PRO A 113 17.02 -9.28 -2.99
N ASP A 114 16.11 -8.31 -3.11
CA ASP A 114 14.96 -8.14 -2.20
C ASP A 114 13.75 -8.94 -2.70
N TYR A 115 12.53 -8.65 -2.27
CA TYR A 115 11.29 -9.24 -2.82
C TYR A 115 10.43 -8.20 -3.56
N GLY A 116 11.03 -7.11 -4.03
CA GLY A 116 10.31 -5.94 -4.53
C GLY A 116 9.56 -6.11 -5.83
N ASP A 117 9.98 -7.04 -6.66
CA ASP A 117 9.41 -7.30 -7.98
C ASP A 117 8.33 -8.40 -7.96
N ILE A 118 8.00 -8.94 -6.79
CA ILE A 118 6.96 -9.98 -6.65
C ILE A 118 5.61 -9.33 -6.43
N ASP A 119 4.76 -9.43 -7.44
CA ASP A 119 3.41 -8.90 -7.45
C ASP A 119 2.37 -10.03 -7.49
N GLY A 120 1.35 -9.92 -6.63
CA GLY A 120 0.09 -10.65 -6.76
C GLY A 120 -1.01 -9.79 -7.39
N ASN A 121 -2.28 -10.16 -7.14
CA ASN A 121 -3.40 -9.32 -7.58
C ASN A 121 -3.46 -7.99 -6.82
N GLU A 122 -3.15 -7.99 -5.52
CA GLU A 122 -3.07 -6.76 -4.71
C GLU A 122 -1.77 -6.69 -3.93
N ASN A 123 -1.08 -5.57 -4.00
CA ASN A 123 0.19 -5.36 -3.30
C ASN A 123 0.10 -4.16 -2.37
N TYR A 124 0.47 -4.36 -1.12
CA TYR A 124 0.59 -3.33 -0.11
C TYR A 124 1.99 -3.33 0.48
N VAL A 125 2.45 -2.15 0.90
CA VAL A 125 3.75 -1.99 1.56
C VAL A 125 3.58 -1.17 2.82
N ALA A 126 3.97 -1.73 3.96
CA ALA A 126 4.11 -1.01 5.22
C ALA A 126 5.59 -0.69 5.47
N LEU A 127 5.89 0.56 5.81
CA LEU A 127 7.22 1.00 6.19
C LEU A 127 7.35 0.99 7.72
N MET A 128 8.43 0.40 8.22
CA MET A 128 8.71 0.30 9.64
C MET A 128 10.19 0.60 9.91
N ARG A 129 10.51 1.03 11.13
CA ARG A 129 11.91 1.10 11.59
C ARG A 129 12.34 -0.20 12.26
N PRO A 130 13.59 -0.64 12.11
CA PRO A 130 14.14 -1.74 12.89
C PRO A 130 13.91 -1.54 14.40
N GLY A 131 13.51 -2.62 15.09
CA GLY A 131 13.18 -2.60 16.52
C GLY A 131 11.85 -1.91 16.90
N SER A 132 11.11 -1.34 15.94
CA SER A 132 9.78 -0.76 16.16
C SER A 132 8.69 -1.65 15.56
N LEU A 133 7.56 -1.73 16.26
CA LEU A 133 6.33 -2.38 15.75
C LEU A 133 5.35 -1.36 15.14
N ALA A 134 5.69 -0.07 15.16
CA ALA A 134 4.86 0.97 14.57
C ALA A 134 5.04 1.04 13.06
N ILE A 135 3.91 1.00 12.34
CA ILE A 135 3.84 1.28 10.91
C ILE A 135 3.94 2.79 10.71
N GLU A 136 5.02 3.27 10.11
CA GLU A 136 5.25 4.69 9.83
C GLU A 136 4.49 5.16 8.58
N ASP A 137 4.38 4.28 7.59
CA ASP A 137 3.69 4.55 6.33
C ASP A 137 3.05 3.26 5.80
N PHE A 138 1.92 3.38 5.10
CA PHE A 138 1.20 2.27 4.51
C PHE A 138 0.71 2.64 3.11
N ARG A 139 1.09 1.86 2.11
CA ARG A 139 0.84 2.17 0.70
C ARG A 139 0.17 1.02 -0.02
N PHE A 140 -0.70 1.36 -0.96
CA PHE A 140 -1.26 0.42 -1.94
C PHE A 140 -0.56 0.62 -3.28
N MET A 141 0.11 -0.42 -3.77
CA MET A 141 1.10 -0.36 -4.85
C MET A 141 0.70 -1.13 -6.10
N SER A 142 -0.46 -1.79 -6.13
CA SER A 142 -0.89 -2.62 -7.26
C SER A 142 -0.88 -1.85 -8.58
N ASN A 143 -0.33 -2.47 -9.63
CA ASN A 143 -0.18 -1.86 -10.96
C ASN A 143 -1.51 -1.39 -11.57
N TRP A 144 -2.60 -2.11 -11.31
CA TRP A 144 -3.92 -1.75 -11.82
C TRP A 144 -4.60 -0.62 -11.04
N ARG A 145 -4.02 -0.10 -9.95
CA ARG A 145 -4.60 0.99 -9.15
C ARG A 145 -5.07 2.17 -9.99
N LYS A 146 -4.35 2.51 -11.07
CA LYS A 146 -4.67 3.62 -11.99
C LYS A 146 -5.83 3.32 -12.96
N GLN A 147 -6.31 2.09 -13.02
CA GLN A 147 -7.38 1.64 -13.92
C GLN A 147 -8.76 2.05 -13.39
N VAL A 148 -9.02 3.36 -13.32
CA VAL A 148 -10.32 3.92 -12.97
C VAL A 148 -11.11 4.19 -14.25
N ARG A 149 -12.32 3.62 -14.36
CA ARG A 149 -13.16 3.82 -15.55
C ARG A 149 -13.56 5.30 -15.70
N PRO A 150 -13.66 5.86 -16.91
CA PRO A 150 -13.97 7.29 -17.12
C PRO A 150 -15.22 7.78 -16.37
N VAL A 151 -16.33 7.04 -16.43
CA VAL A 151 -17.57 7.40 -15.73
C VAL A 151 -17.39 7.48 -14.21
N VAL A 152 -16.54 6.61 -13.65
CA VAL A 152 -16.21 6.58 -12.22
C VAL A 152 -15.32 7.76 -11.87
N ALA A 153 -14.32 8.05 -12.72
CA ALA A 153 -13.43 9.19 -12.57
C ALA A 153 -14.20 10.53 -12.61
N ASP A 154 -15.12 10.70 -13.57
CA ASP A 154 -15.95 11.90 -13.70
C ASP A 154 -16.81 12.11 -12.46
N LEU A 155 -17.46 11.04 -11.97
CA LEU A 155 -18.26 11.10 -10.75
C LEU A 155 -17.42 11.49 -9.53
N ALA A 156 -16.21 10.95 -9.40
CA ALA A 156 -15.30 11.25 -8.31
C ALA A 156 -14.87 12.72 -8.35
N VAL A 157 -14.48 13.22 -9.53
CA VAL A 157 -14.11 14.63 -9.75
C VAL A 157 -15.26 15.57 -9.45
N ASP A 158 -16.47 15.26 -9.91
CA ASP A 158 -17.67 16.05 -9.62
C ASP A 158 -17.99 16.09 -8.14
N THR A 159 -17.75 14.99 -7.42
CA THR A 159 -17.93 14.90 -5.97
C THR A 159 -16.94 15.82 -5.26
N VAL A 160 -15.66 15.80 -5.64
CA VAL A 160 -14.64 16.71 -5.08
C VAL A 160 -14.99 18.16 -5.36
N LYS A 161 -15.36 18.51 -6.60
CA LYS A 161 -15.71 19.89 -6.97
C LYS A 161 -16.89 20.46 -6.18
N LYS A 162 -17.82 19.60 -5.74
CA LYS A 162 -18.97 19.98 -4.91
C LYS A 162 -18.64 20.06 -3.42
N SER A 163 -17.47 19.56 -2.99
CA SER A 163 -17.06 19.62 -1.60
C SER A 163 -16.75 21.07 -1.17
N PRO A 164 -17.11 21.49 0.06
CA PRO A 164 -16.77 22.81 0.57
C PRO A 164 -15.25 23.07 0.64
N SER A 165 -14.48 22.01 0.91
CA SER A 165 -13.01 22.10 1.02
C SER A 165 -12.37 22.44 -0.33
N TYR A 166 -12.87 21.88 -1.43
CA TYR A 166 -12.33 22.12 -2.76
C TYR A 166 -12.29 23.60 -3.12
N ALA A 167 -13.39 24.34 -2.93
CA ALA A 167 -13.43 25.77 -3.27
C ALA A 167 -12.40 26.58 -2.47
N LYS A 168 -12.22 26.24 -1.18
CA LYS A 168 -11.24 26.87 -0.31
C LYS A 168 -9.80 26.61 -0.79
N VAL A 169 -9.48 25.36 -1.11
CA VAL A 169 -8.14 24.98 -1.58
C VAL A 169 -7.88 25.58 -2.97
N ALA A 170 -8.85 25.50 -3.88
CA ALA A 170 -8.75 26.03 -5.23
C ALA A 170 -8.45 27.54 -5.26
N SER A 171 -9.07 28.31 -4.35
CA SER A 171 -8.84 29.76 -4.25
C SER A 171 -7.45 30.18 -3.76
N ARG A 172 -6.68 29.25 -3.17
CA ARG A 172 -5.37 29.50 -2.54
C ARG A 172 -4.18 29.01 -3.38
N ARG A 173 -4.45 28.51 -4.59
CA ARG A 173 -3.43 27.96 -5.48
C ARG A 173 -2.50 29.06 -5.97
N SER A 174 -1.22 28.75 -6.10
CA SER A 174 -0.17 29.72 -6.42
C SER A 174 -0.12 30.14 -7.90
N GLY A 175 -1.01 29.61 -8.76
CA GLY A 175 -1.16 30.08 -10.14
C GLY A 175 -2.34 29.44 -10.88
N ASP A 176 -2.83 30.13 -11.92
CA ASP A 176 -3.99 29.72 -12.73
C ASP A 176 -3.69 28.55 -13.71
N GLY A 177 -2.44 28.12 -13.82
CA GLY A 177 -1.98 27.10 -14.77
C GLY A 177 -1.91 25.66 -14.23
N LEU A 178 -2.25 25.43 -12.96
CA LEU A 178 -2.06 24.13 -12.29
C LEU A 178 -3.11 23.05 -12.65
N GLY A 179 -4.02 23.33 -13.58
CA GLY A 179 -5.05 22.37 -14.05
C GLY A 179 -6.15 22.08 -13.04
N GLY A 180 -7.05 21.15 -13.37
CA GLY A 180 -8.12 20.69 -12.47
C GLY A 180 -7.67 19.59 -11.51
N PRO A 181 -8.59 19.10 -10.64
CA PRO A 181 -8.35 17.88 -9.88
C PRO A 181 -8.15 16.68 -10.83
N VAL A 182 -7.18 15.82 -10.52
CA VAL A 182 -6.77 14.66 -11.33
C VAL A 182 -6.99 13.40 -10.53
N VAL A 183 -7.56 12.38 -11.17
CA VAL A 183 -7.70 11.04 -10.57
C VAL A 183 -6.34 10.34 -10.59
N ILE A 184 -5.88 9.91 -9.42
CA ILE A 184 -4.63 9.16 -9.27
C ILE A 184 -4.89 7.67 -9.34
N GLY A 185 -5.98 7.19 -8.75
CA GLY A 185 -6.34 5.78 -8.79
C GLY A 185 -7.28 5.36 -7.67
N TRP A 186 -7.44 4.05 -7.52
CA TRP A 186 -8.14 3.44 -6.40
C TRP A 186 -7.35 3.57 -5.09
N ALA A 187 -8.07 3.66 -3.98
CA ALA A 187 -7.51 3.64 -2.64
C ALA A 187 -8.29 2.63 -1.76
N PRO A 188 -7.60 1.77 -1.01
CA PRO A 188 -8.24 0.80 -0.14
C PRO A 188 -8.98 1.50 1.02
N PRO A 189 -9.99 0.85 1.61
CA PRO A 189 -10.81 1.45 2.67
C PRO A 189 -9.99 1.99 3.85
N CYS A 190 -8.95 1.25 4.25
CA CYS A 190 -8.05 1.63 5.33
C CYS A 190 -7.27 2.92 5.08
N LEU A 191 -6.93 3.23 3.82
CA LEU A 191 -6.27 4.49 3.47
C LEU A 191 -7.26 5.63 3.26
N ALA A 192 -8.52 5.31 2.96
CA ALA A 192 -9.54 6.30 2.65
C ALA A 192 -10.44 6.67 3.84
N ASN A 193 -10.27 6.05 5.01
CA ASN A 193 -11.17 6.19 6.17
C ASN A 193 -12.64 5.91 5.81
N THR A 194 -12.87 4.83 5.08
CA THR A 194 -14.21 4.36 4.70
C THR A 194 -14.32 2.84 4.85
N ASP A 195 -15.52 2.31 4.69
CA ASP A 195 -15.81 0.88 4.64
C ASP A 195 -15.72 0.28 3.24
N THR A 196 -15.63 1.14 2.20
CA THR A 196 -15.57 0.71 0.80
C THR A 196 -14.38 1.31 0.08
N TRP A 197 -14.05 0.80 -1.10
CA TRP A 197 -12.95 1.32 -1.89
C TRP A 197 -13.27 2.73 -2.39
N ALA A 198 -12.27 3.62 -2.30
CA ALA A 198 -12.39 5.02 -2.67
C ALA A 198 -11.57 5.33 -3.93
N VAL A 199 -11.83 6.49 -4.51
CA VAL A 199 -11.00 7.07 -5.58
C VAL A 199 -10.16 8.19 -5.00
N GLU A 200 -8.85 8.12 -5.20
CA GLU A 200 -7.90 9.15 -4.81
C GLU A 200 -7.80 10.21 -5.91
N ILE A 201 -7.99 11.46 -5.51
CA ILE A 201 -7.94 12.63 -6.38
C ILE A 201 -6.94 13.63 -5.83
N TRP A 202 -6.07 14.14 -6.70
CA TRP A 202 -5.10 15.17 -6.34
C TRP A 202 -5.48 16.50 -6.99
N LEU A 203 -5.36 17.58 -6.22
CA LEU A 203 -5.41 18.95 -6.71
C LEU A 203 -4.07 19.62 -6.43
N LEU A 204 -3.27 19.87 -7.47
CA LEU A 204 -2.00 20.59 -7.32
C LEU A 204 -2.25 21.99 -6.75
N THR A 205 -1.60 22.30 -5.63
CA THR A 205 -1.70 23.60 -4.96
C THR A 205 -0.51 24.50 -5.27
N GLU A 206 0.67 23.90 -5.44
CA GLU A 206 1.93 24.55 -5.79
C GLU A 206 2.70 23.66 -6.75
N PHE A 207 3.40 24.23 -7.73
CA PHE A 207 4.32 23.50 -8.59
C PHE A 207 5.33 24.46 -9.23
N ASP A 208 6.63 24.16 -9.13
CA ASP A 208 7.71 25.00 -9.64
C ASP A 208 8.41 24.44 -10.90
N GLY A 209 7.91 23.32 -11.43
CA GLY A 209 8.53 22.60 -12.54
C GLY A 209 9.26 21.32 -12.12
N HIS A 210 9.68 21.21 -10.85
CA HIS A 210 10.43 20.06 -10.33
C HIS A 210 9.74 19.46 -9.10
N GLN A 211 9.29 20.31 -8.19
CA GLN A 211 8.57 19.94 -6.98
C GLN A 211 7.23 20.66 -6.92
N GLY A 212 6.26 20.01 -6.30
CA GLY A 212 4.95 20.60 -6.05
C GLY A 212 4.35 20.10 -4.75
N LYS A 213 3.17 20.64 -4.48
CA LYS A 213 2.29 20.18 -3.41
C LYS A 213 0.93 19.89 -4.00
N ALA A 214 0.26 18.90 -3.45
CA ALA A 214 -1.11 18.59 -3.80
C ALA A 214 -1.96 18.45 -2.55
N ARG A 215 -3.22 18.87 -2.67
CA ARG A 215 -4.28 18.44 -1.78
C ARG A 215 -4.83 17.11 -2.29
N VAL A 216 -4.81 16.09 -1.45
CA VAL A 216 -5.41 14.79 -1.73
C VAL A 216 -6.83 14.75 -1.20
N PHE A 217 -7.73 14.19 -1.98
CA PHE A 217 -9.12 13.89 -1.62
C PHE A 217 -9.37 12.40 -1.86
N MET A 218 -9.82 11.69 -0.82
CA MET A 218 -10.31 10.32 -0.94
C MET A 218 -11.83 10.37 -1.09
N VAL A 219 -12.36 9.80 -2.17
CA VAL A 219 -13.77 9.90 -2.53
C VAL A 219 -14.44 8.53 -2.42
N ASP A 220 -15.40 8.42 -1.50
CA ASP A 220 -16.32 7.28 -1.46
C ASP A 220 -17.46 7.53 -2.44
N LEU A 221 -17.56 6.67 -3.46
CA LEU A 221 -18.56 6.82 -4.53
C LEU A 221 -19.95 6.31 -4.16
N GLN A 222 -20.05 5.44 -3.16
CA GLN A 222 -21.35 4.98 -2.67
C GLN A 222 -22.02 6.08 -1.84
N ARG A 223 -21.24 6.70 -0.95
CA ARG A 223 -21.68 7.81 -0.10
C ARG A 223 -21.65 9.16 -0.82
N LYS A 224 -20.93 9.24 -1.95
CA LYS A 224 -20.72 10.45 -2.76
C LYS A 224 -20.16 11.60 -1.92
N GLU A 225 -19.15 11.30 -1.13
CA GLU A 225 -18.51 12.26 -0.25
C GLU A 225 -16.99 12.09 -0.22
N VAL A 226 -16.31 13.15 0.24
CA VAL A 226 -14.89 13.10 0.54
C VAL A 226 -14.73 12.60 1.97
N THR A 227 -14.04 11.47 2.14
CA THR A 227 -13.90 10.79 3.44
C THR A 227 -12.58 11.09 4.14
N ARG A 228 -11.56 11.46 3.37
CA ARG A 228 -10.25 11.86 3.89
C ARG A 228 -9.63 12.92 3.00
N GLU A 229 -8.97 13.89 3.63
CA GLU A 229 -8.16 14.89 2.95
C GLU A 229 -6.83 15.10 3.67
N PHE A 230 -5.77 15.33 2.91
CA PHE A 230 -4.45 15.67 3.44
C PHE A 230 -3.60 16.36 2.38
N ASP A 231 -2.53 17.02 2.80
CA ASP A 231 -1.56 17.62 1.89
C ASP A 231 -0.41 16.63 1.66
N THR A 232 0.12 16.60 0.44
CA THR A 232 1.24 15.74 0.07
C THR A 232 2.20 16.49 -0.86
N ASP A 233 3.45 16.09 -0.86
CA ASP A 233 4.45 16.59 -1.79
C ASP A 233 4.39 15.80 -3.10
N VAL A 234 4.59 16.51 -4.21
CA VAL A 234 4.63 15.96 -5.55
C VAL A 234 6.05 16.09 -6.06
N GLN A 235 6.67 14.98 -6.39
CA GLN A 235 7.94 14.95 -7.11
C GLN A 235 7.68 14.31 -8.47
N LEU A 236 8.05 15.01 -9.54
CA LEU A 236 8.15 14.36 -10.84
C LEU A 236 9.41 13.49 -10.83
N ALA A 237 9.24 12.21 -11.14
CA ALA A 237 10.34 11.29 -11.44
C ALA A 237 10.94 11.59 -12.81
#